data_AF-A0AAU7KEY6-F1
#
_entry.id   AF-A0AAU7KEY6-F1
#
_cell.length_a   1.000
_cell.length_b   1.000
_cell.length_c   1.000
_cell.angle_alpha   90.00
_cell.angle_beta   90.00
_cell.angle_gamma   90.00
#
_symmetry.space_group_name_H-M   'P 1'
#
loop_
_entity.id
_entity.type
_entity.pdbx_description
1 polymer ?
#
loop_
_entity_poly.entity_id
_entity_poly.type
_entity_poly.pdbx_seq_one_letter_code
_entity_poly.pdbx_strand_id
1 'polypeptide(L)'
;MFYSAQEDCFYPNDLRSVYEANGDWPADAVQVTAQEWKTYGKGIPPEGMRRAGDPQGHPTWVILPDKSLTEVAGQAIARINAGYQLQMGQILNEYPQAETLTFDKQEREARQWQADNSVATPYIDAMLAERPLDKAELVARILDKADAFTSASGKATGKRQRLEDEIRAAFIDEDRGKLESISW
;
A
#
# COMPACT_ATOMS: atom_id res chain seq x y z
N MET A 1 14.49 31.23 -24.51
CA MET A 1 13.65 30.32 -23.72
C MET A 1 12.84 31.19 -22.78
N PHE A 2 11.59 30.86 -22.54
CA PHE A 2 10.73 31.52 -21.56
C PHE A 2 10.34 30.53 -20.47
N TYR A 3 9.98 31.03 -19.30
CA TYR A 3 9.56 30.24 -18.16
C TYR A 3 8.29 30.84 -17.56
N SER A 4 7.31 29.99 -17.23
CA SER A 4 6.13 30.36 -16.45
C SER A 4 6.29 29.85 -15.03
N ALA A 5 6.17 30.74 -14.06
CA ALA A 5 6.24 30.38 -12.65
C ALA A 5 4.95 29.70 -12.18
N GLN A 6 3.80 30.08 -12.75
CA GLN A 6 2.51 29.48 -12.43
C GLN A 6 2.41 28.03 -12.92
N GLU A 7 2.96 27.74 -14.10
CA GLU A 7 2.92 26.41 -14.71
C GLU A 7 4.18 25.57 -14.39
N ASP A 8 5.21 26.16 -13.76
CA ASP A 8 6.54 25.57 -13.55
C ASP A 8 7.13 24.92 -14.82
N CYS A 9 6.90 25.58 -15.96
CA CYS A 9 7.17 25.07 -17.30
C CYS A 9 8.02 26.03 -18.13
N PHE A 10 8.81 25.47 -19.06
CA PHE A 10 9.63 26.22 -20.00
C PHE A 10 9.03 26.19 -21.42
N TYR A 11 9.04 27.34 -22.09
CA TYR A 11 8.44 27.56 -23.41
C TYR A 11 9.53 27.99 -24.42
N PRO A 12 9.82 27.18 -25.45
CA PRO A 12 10.74 27.56 -26.51
C PRO A 12 10.23 28.79 -27.25
N ASN A 13 11.09 29.80 -27.43
CA ASN A 13 10.71 31.02 -28.14
C ASN A 13 10.36 30.75 -29.61
N ASP A 14 11.00 29.76 -30.24
CA ASP A 14 10.77 29.40 -31.64
C ASP A 14 9.35 28.85 -31.88
N LEU A 15 8.67 28.40 -30.82
CA LEU A 15 7.29 27.92 -30.86
C LEU A 15 6.28 28.95 -30.35
N ARG A 16 6.72 30.16 -30.01
CA ARG A 16 5.86 31.20 -29.41
C ARG A 16 4.60 31.47 -30.22
N SER A 17 4.73 31.69 -31.52
CA SER A 17 3.57 31.95 -32.39
C SER A 17 2.56 30.81 -32.42
N VAL A 18 3.01 29.56 -32.21
CA VAL A 18 2.12 28.39 -32.12
C VAL A 18 1.36 28.40 -30.80
N TYR A 19 2.05 28.64 -29.68
CA TYR A 19 1.40 28.75 -28.37
C TYR A 19 0.41 29.92 -28.32
N GLU A 20 0.78 31.08 -28.84
CA GLU A 20 -0.10 32.25 -28.90
C GLU A 20 -1.34 31.99 -29.78
N ALA A 21 -1.18 31.30 -30.91
CA ALA A 21 -2.31 30.92 -31.78
C ALA A 21 -3.28 29.94 -31.11
N ASN A 22 -2.78 29.08 -30.22
CA ASN A 22 -3.58 28.11 -29.48
C ASN A 22 -4.11 28.65 -28.13
N GLY A 23 -3.66 29.84 -27.70
CA GLY A 23 -3.99 30.38 -26.37
C GLY A 23 -3.23 29.74 -25.21
N ASP A 24 -2.16 29.00 -25.49
CA ASP A 24 -1.32 28.29 -24.52
C ASP A 24 -0.10 29.10 -24.06
N TRP A 25 0.07 30.35 -24.54
CA TRP A 25 1.19 31.20 -24.12
C TRP A 25 0.92 31.78 -22.73
N PRO A 26 1.76 31.51 -21.71
CA PRO A 26 1.51 31.98 -20.36
C PRO A 26 1.62 33.50 -20.26
N ALA A 27 0.70 34.13 -19.54
CA ALA A 27 0.73 35.57 -19.30
C ALA A 27 1.91 36.00 -18.39
N ASP A 28 2.40 35.09 -17.56
CA ASP A 28 3.53 35.29 -16.65
C ASP A 28 4.88 34.86 -17.24
N ALA A 29 4.94 34.54 -18.54
CA ALA A 29 6.15 34.04 -19.17
C ALA A 29 7.29 35.08 -19.13
N VAL A 30 8.35 34.78 -18.39
CA VAL A 30 9.58 35.58 -18.32
C VAL A 30 10.67 35.00 -19.21
N GLN A 31 11.44 35.86 -19.86
CA GLN A 31 12.59 35.40 -20.65
C GLN A 31 13.72 34.95 -19.73
N VAL A 32 14.19 33.72 -19.90
CA VAL A 32 15.32 33.18 -19.12
C VAL A 32 16.62 33.23 -19.92
N THR A 33 17.72 33.44 -19.22
CA THR A 33 19.07 33.38 -19.74
C THR A 33 19.47 31.95 -20.12
N ALA A 34 20.51 31.80 -20.95
CA ALA A 34 21.06 30.49 -21.28
C ALA A 34 21.58 29.75 -20.04
N GLN A 35 22.07 30.48 -19.02
CA GLN A 35 22.56 29.90 -17.78
C GLN A 35 21.41 29.40 -16.90
N GLU A 36 20.33 30.16 -16.75
CA GLU A 36 19.12 29.71 -16.03
C GLU A 36 18.49 28.50 -16.72
N TRP A 37 18.40 28.50 -18.05
CA TRP A 37 17.93 27.33 -18.79
C TRP A 37 18.82 26.10 -18.58
N LYS A 38 20.14 26.29 -18.57
CA LYS A 38 21.10 25.21 -18.29
C LYS A 38 20.96 24.68 -16.85
N THR A 39 20.84 25.57 -15.87
CA THR A 39 20.74 25.20 -14.45
C THR A 39 19.38 24.58 -14.13
N TYR A 40 18.27 25.25 -14.46
CA TYR A 40 16.94 24.90 -13.96
C TYR A 40 16.09 24.11 -14.96
N GLY A 41 16.35 24.25 -16.26
CA GLY A 41 15.60 23.54 -17.30
C GLY A 41 16.21 22.22 -17.72
N LYS A 42 17.55 22.16 -17.78
CA LYS A 42 18.30 20.95 -18.11
C LYS A 42 18.99 20.29 -16.92
N GLY A 43 19.16 21.02 -15.82
CA GLY A 43 19.81 20.51 -14.63
C GLY A 43 18.88 19.64 -13.79
N ILE A 44 19.50 18.79 -12.96
CA ILE A 44 18.80 17.96 -11.98
C ILE A 44 18.64 18.81 -10.71
N PRO A 45 17.44 18.85 -10.10
CA PRO A 45 17.27 19.53 -8.82
C PRO A 45 18.21 18.92 -7.77
N PRO A 46 18.82 19.74 -6.90
CA PRO A 46 19.54 19.24 -5.73
C PRO A 46 18.66 18.35 -4.85
N GLU A 47 19.27 17.49 -4.05
CA GLU A 47 18.55 16.62 -3.12
C GLU A 47 17.65 17.44 -2.19
N GLY A 48 16.39 17.04 -2.05
CA GLY A 48 15.40 17.74 -1.23
C GLY A 48 14.89 19.05 -1.82
N MET A 49 15.20 19.37 -3.08
CA MET A 49 14.71 20.59 -3.75
C MET A 49 13.85 20.27 -4.98
N ARG A 50 13.05 21.26 -5.39
CA ARG A 50 12.34 21.27 -6.68
C ARG A 50 12.47 22.62 -7.36
N ARG A 51 12.15 22.67 -8.66
CA ARG A 51 12.01 23.94 -9.36
C ARG A 51 10.75 24.66 -8.90
N ALA A 52 10.83 25.98 -8.83
CA ALA A 52 9.68 26.88 -8.69
C ALA A 52 10.07 28.26 -9.24
N GLY A 53 9.11 29.16 -9.38
CA GLY A 53 9.40 30.58 -9.63
C GLY A 53 9.81 31.32 -8.36
N ASP A 54 10.78 32.23 -8.48
CA ASP A 54 11.06 33.24 -7.47
C ASP A 54 10.00 34.38 -7.52
N PRO A 55 10.05 35.38 -6.63
CA PRO A 55 9.09 36.49 -6.64
C PRO A 55 9.10 37.34 -7.92
N GLN A 56 10.14 37.23 -8.76
CA GLN A 56 10.24 37.90 -10.06
C GLN A 56 9.77 37.00 -11.21
N GLY A 57 9.34 35.77 -10.92
CA GLY A 57 8.88 34.79 -11.89
C GLY A 57 10.01 33.99 -12.54
N HIS A 58 11.27 34.17 -12.14
CA HIS A 58 12.41 33.43 -12.69
C HIS A 58 12.55 32.05 -12.03
N PRO A 59 13.05 31.04 -12.76
CA PRO A 59 13.19 29.70 -12.18
C PRO A 59 14.28 29.67 -11.12
N THR A 60 13.98 29.03 -9.99
CA THR A 60 14.91 28.81 -8.88
C THR A 60 14.71 27.44 -8.26
N TRP A 61 15.69 26.96 -7.49
CA TRP A 61 15.53 25.77 -6.67
C TRP A 61 14.99 26.17 -5.29
N VAL A 62 13.85 25.59 -4.92
CA VAL A 62 13.26 25.77 -3.59
C VAL A 62 13.29 24.45 -2.83
N ILE A 63 13.42 24.53 -1.51
CA ILE A 63 13.33 23.37 -0.61
C ILE A 63 11.94 22.75 -0.76
N LEU A 64 11.88 21.42 -0.98
CA LEU A 64 10.63 20.69 -0.93
C LEU A 64 10.08 20.80 0.50
N PRO A 65 8.81 21.21 0.67
CA PRO A 65 8.22 21.16 2.00
C PRO A 65 8.28 19.73 2.52
N ASP A 66 8.65 19.58 3.80
CA ASP A 66 8.56 18.28 4.45
C ASP A 66 7.16 17.72 4.28
N LYS A 67 7.05 16.41 4.02
CA LYS A 67 5.77 15.71 3.96
C LYS A 67 4.95 16.06 5.20
N SER A 68 3.68 16.37 5.05
CA SER A 68 2.79 16.60 6.19
C SER A 68 2.71 15.37 7.10
N LEU A 69 2.38 15.55 8.39
CA LEU A 69 2.16 14.43 9.32
C LEU A 69 1.09 13.45 8.78
N THR A 70 0.07 13.96 8.09
CA THR A 70 -0.96 13.15 7.44
C THR A 70 -0.37 12.24 6.36
N GLU A 71 0.53 12.75 5.52
CA GLU A 71 1.21 11.95 4.50
C GLU A 71 2.14 10.90 5.12
N VAL A 72 2.84 11.25 6.20
CA VAL A 72 3.71 10.31 6.91
C VAL A 72 2.90 9.20 7.58
N ALA A 73 1.79 9.53 8.23
CA ALA A 73 0.87 8.56 8.81
C ALA A 73 0.27 7.65 7.73
N GLY A 74 -0.14 8.21 6.58
CA GLY A 74 -0.60 7.43 5.43
C GLY A 74 0.46 6.44 4.93
N GLN A 75 1.73 6.85 4.88
CA GLN A 75 2.84 5.95 4.52
C GLN A 75 3.05 4.84 5.56
N ALA A 76 2.84 5.12 6.85
CA ALA A 76 2.91 4.11 7.90
C ALA A 76 1.80 3.07 7.76
N ILE A 77 0.56 3.52 7.51
CA ILE A 77 -0.58 2.64 7.23
C ILE A 77 -0.32 1.77 6.00
N ALA A 78 0.23 2.34 4.93
CA ALA A 78 0.56 1.58 3.72
C ALA A 78 1.61 0.48 4.00
N ARG A 79 2.66 0.79 4.77
CA ARG A 79 3.70 -0.18 5.18
C ARG A 79 3.11 -1.36 5.94
N ILE A 80 2.27 -1.11 6.95
CA ILE A 80 1.70 -2.18 7.77
C ILE A 80 0.69 -3.03 6.97
N ASN A 81 -0.08 -2.42 6.06
CA ASN A 81 -1.04 -3.14 5.23
C ASN A 81 -0.33 -4.03 4.21
N ALA A 82 0.76 -3.55 3.60
CA ALA A 82 1.58 -4.36 2.70
C ALA A 82 2.18 -5.57 3.44
N GLY A 83 2.74 -5.36 4.64
CA GLY A 83 3.27 -6.45 5.46
C GLY A 83 2.20 -7.46 5.89
N TYR A 84 1.02 -6.99 6.27
CA TYR A 84 -0.13 -7.84 6.57
C TYR A 84 -0.54 -8.69 5.37
N GLN A 85 -0.64 -8.09 4.18
CA GLN A 85 -1.00 -8.80 2.96
C GLN A 85 0.04 -9.87 2.60
N LEU A 86 1.33 -9.58 2.74
CA LEU A 86 2.40 -10.56 2.52
C LEU A 86 2.30 -11.74 3.50
N GLN A 87 2.15 -11.45 4.80
CA GLN A 87 2.05 -12.49 5.81
C GLN A 87 0.77 -13.32 5.66
N MET A 88 -0.37 -12.69 5.38
CA MET A 88 -1.62 -13.42 5.08
C MET A 88 -1.49 -14.24 3.80
N GLY A 89 -0.82 -13.72 2.77
CA GLY A 89 -0.52 -14.46 1.56
C GLY A 89 0.30 -15.72 1.83
N GLN A 90 1.30 -15.65 2.72
CA GLN A 90 2.09 -16.81 3.15
C GLN A 90 1.24 -17.84 3.90
N ILE A 91 0.42 -17.39 4.86
CA ILE A 91 -0.50 -18.26 5.60
C ILE A 91 -1.47 -18.96 4.65
N LEU A 92 -1.99 -18.23 3.67
CA LEU A 92 -2.95 -18.77 2.71
C LEU A 92 -2.30 -19.65 1.63
N ASN A 93 -1.01 -19.49 1.32
CA ASN A 93 -0.32 -20.31 0.33
C ASN A 93 -0.23 -21.79 0.74
N GLU A 94 -0.37 -22.09 2.03
CA GLU A 94 -0.48 -23.46 2.54
C GLU A 94 -1.81 -24.15 2.14
N TYR A 95 -2.76 -23.38 1.58
CA TYR A 95 -4.12 -23.83 1.28
C TYR A 95 -4.55 -23.43 -0.15
N PRO A 96 -5.02 -24.37 -0.98
CA PRO A 96 -5.63 -24.01 -2.26
C PRO A 96 -6.81 -23.05 -2.05
N GLN A 97 -6.93 -22.02 -2.89
CA GLN A 97 -7.94 -20.96 -2.76
C GLN A 97 -9.40 -21.48 -2.79
N ALA A 98 -9.63 -22.65 -3.39
CA ALA A 98 -10.93 -23.32 -3.39
C ALA A 98 -11.26 -24.00 -2.05
N GLU A 99 -10.26 -24.42 -1.26
CA GLU A 99 -10.49 -25.06 0.03
C GLU A 99 -10.90 -24.03 1.09
N THR A 100 -10.38 -22.79 1.04
CA THR A 100 -10.66 -21.74 2.04
C THR A 100 -12.13 -21.33 2.12
N LEU A 101 -12.86 -21.39 1.00
CA LEU A 101 -14.31 -21.12 0.95
C LEU A 101 -15.16 -22.18 1.67
N THR A 102 -14.56 -23.33 1.97
CA THR A 102 -15.26 -24.49 2.55
C THR A 102 -14.74 -24.85 3.94
N PHE A 103 -13.74 -24.13 4.45
CA PHE A 103 -13.14 -24.34 5.77
C PHE A 103 -14.18 -24.32 6.88
N ASP A 104 -15.03 -23.30 6.94
CA ASP A 104 -16.05 -23.21 7.99
C ASP A 104 -17.02 -24.41 7.99
N LYS A 105 -17.27 -25.03 6.83
CA LYS A 105 -18.13 -26.22 6.73
C LYS A 105 -17.39 -27.48 7.15
N GLN A 106 -16.17 -27.66 6.64
CA GLN A 106 -15.30 -28.79 6.99
C GLN A 106 -14.97 -28.78 8.48
N GLU A 107 -14.54 -27.64 9.04
CA GLU A 107 -14.25 -27.47 10.45
C GLU A 107 -15.48 -27.75 11.31
N ARG A 108 -16.64 -27.20 10.97
CA ARG A 108 -17.88 -27.45 11.73
C ARG A 108 -18.22 -28.93 11.77
N GLU A 109 -18.24 -29.61 10.63
CA GLU A 109 -18.52 -31.05 10.58
C GLU A 109 -17.48 -31.86 11.34
N ALA A 110 -16.19 -31.52 11.19
CA ALA A 110 -15.08 -32.18 11.88
C ALA A 110 -15.17 -32.00 13.41
N ARG A 111 -15.47 -30.79 13.90
CA ARG A 111 -15.64 -30.48 15.33
C ARG A 111 -16.86 -31.21 15.90
N GLN A 112 -17.97 -31.23 15.18
CA GLN A 112 -19.19 -31.92 15.60
C GLN A 112 -18.97 -33.44 15.67
N TRP A 113 -18.33 -34.02 14.66
CA TRP A 113 -18.01 -35.45 14.64
C TRP A 113 -16.96 -35.83 15.69
N GLN A 114 -15.99 -34.96 15.97
CA GLN A 114 -15.01 -35.16 17.06
C GLN A 114 -15.69 -35.19 18.44
N ALA A 115 -16.74 -34.41 18.64
CA ALA A 115 -17.52 -34.41 19.88
C ALA A 115 -18.51 -35.58 19.97
N ASP A 116 -19.13 -35.96 18.84
CA ASP A 116 -20.06 -37.08 18.72
C ASP A 116 -19.92 -37.73 17.33
N ASN A 117 -19.33 -38.92 17.31
CA ASN A 117 -19.03 -39.64 16.07
C ASN A 117 -20.28 -40.22 15.36
N SER A 118 -21.48 -40.05 15.93
CA SER A 118 -22.75 -40.36 15.28
C SER A 118 -23.32 -39.20 14.43
N VAL A 119 -22.74 -38.00 14.53
CA VAL A 119 -23.19 -36.83 13.77
C VAL A 119 -22.91 -37.01 12.28
N ALA A 120 -23.90 -36.64 11.46
CA ALA A 120 -23.79 -36.67 10.00
C ALA A 120 -22.78 -35.62 9.50
N THR A 121 -21.88 -36.02 8.61
CA THR A 121 -20.86 -35.14 8.02
C THR A 121 -20.93 -35.21 6.48
N PRO A 122 -22.02 -34.75 5.85
CA PRO A 122 -22.26 -34.96 4.43
C PRO A 122 -21.15 -34.40 3.53
N TYR A 123 -20.46 -33.33 3.95
CA TYR A 123 -19.33 -32.79 3.19
C TYR A 123 -18.10 -33.68 3.30
N ILE A 124 -17.73 -34.08 4.51
CA ILE A 124 -16.60 -35.00 4.75
C ILE A 124 -16.86 -36.35 4.07
N ASP A 125 -18.10 -36.87 4.14
CA ASP A 125 -18.50 -38.13 3.51
C ASP A 125 -18.39 -38.06 1.98
N ALA A 126 -18.77 -36.93 1.37
CA ALA A 126 -18.59 -36.71 -0.07
C ALA A 126 -17.10 -36.67 -0.47
N MET A 127 -16.23 -36.08 0.35
CA MET A 127 -14.78 -36.10 0.11
C MET A 127 -14.21 -37.53 0.20
N LEU A 128 -14.68 -38.33 1.16
CA LEU A 128 -14.24 -39.71 1.36
C LEU A 128 -14.70 -40.64 0.23
N ALA A 129 -15.84 -40.34 -0.41
CA ALA A 129 -16.32 -41.10 -1.57
C ALA A 129 -15.34 -41.02 -2.76
N GLU A 130 -14.73 -39.86 -2.99
CA GLU A 130 -13.73 -39.65 -4.05
C GLU A 130 -12.30 -40.02 -3.59
N ARG A 131 -12.04 -39.93 -2.29
CA ARG A 131 -10.74 -40.17 -1.68
C ARG A 131 -10.87 -41.12 -0.50
N PRO A 132 -10.68 -42.44 -0.70
CA PRO A 132 -10.82 -43.42 0.37
C PRO A 132 -9.67 -43.27 1.38
N LEU A 133 -9.97 -42.57 2.46
CA LEU A 133 -9.16 -42.39 3.65
C LEU A 133 -9.95 -42.85 4.87
N ASP A 134 -9.27 -43.03 5.99
CA ASP A 134 -9.96 -43.14 7.27
C ASP A 134 -10.63 -41.80 7.64
N LYS A 135 -11.88 -41.87 8.14
CA LYS A 135 -12.66 -40.66 8.48
C LYS A 135 -12.06 -39.90 9.66
N ALA A 136 -11.57 -40.61 10.67
CA ALA A 136 -10.93 -39.97 11.83
C ALA A 136 -9.62 -39.27 11.40
N GLU A 137 -8.87 -39.87 10.49
CA GLU A 137 -7.68 -39.27 9.88
C GLU A 137 -8.02 -37.98 9.10
N LEU A 138 -9.08 -37.99 8.27
CA LEU A 138 -9.49 -36.79 7.54
C LEU A 138 -9.98 -35.69 8.49
N VAL A 139 -10.77 -36.04 9.51
CA VAL A 139 -11.23 -35.11 10.56
C VAL A 139 -10.03 -34.48 11.28
N ALA A 140 -9.05 -35.27 11.74
CA ALA A 140 -7.87 -34.75 12.42
C ALA A 140 -7.12 -33.72 11.56
N ARG A 141 -6.89 -34.03 10.27
CA ARG A 141 -6.24 -33.11 9.34
C ARG A 141 -7.00 -31.81 9.12
N ILE A 142 -8.34 -31.86 9.05
CA ILE A 142 -9.17 -30.67 8.91
C ILE A 142 -9.00 -29.76 10.14
N LEU A 143 -9.05 -30.36 11.34
CA LEU A 143 -8.93 -29.62 12.60
C LEU A 143 -7.54 -29.01 12.79
N ASP A 144 -6.47 -29.78 12.53
CA ASP A 144 -5.09 -29.27 12.63
C ASP A 144 -4.86 -28.07 11.71
N LYS A 145 -5.39 -28.14 10.48
CA LYS A 145 -5.34 -27.02 9.53
C LYS A 145 -6.15 -25.82 9.99
N ALA A 146 -7.38 -26.03 10.45
CA ALA A 146 -8.24 -24.96 10.93
C ALA A 146 -7.64 -24.24 12.15
N ASP A 147 -7.05 -24.99 13.09
CA ASP A 147 -6.39 -24.45 14.28
C ASP A 147 -5.11 -23.68 13.93
N ALA A 148 -4.30 -24.22 13.01
CA ALA A 148 -3.10 -23.54 12.53
C ALA A 148 -3.45 -22.22 11.84
N PHE A 149 -4.45 -22.22 10.95
CA PHE A 149 -4.94 -21.02 10.27
C PHE A 149 -5.49 -19.99 11.26
N THR A 150 -6.36 -20.41 12.20
CA THR A 150 -6.96 -19.53 13.21
C THR A 150 -5.89 -18.86 14.07
N SER A 151 -4.91 -19.64 14.54
CA SER A 151 -3.80 -19.09 15.33
C SER A 151 -2.95 -18.10 14.55
N ALA A 152 -2.56 -18.44 13.31
CA ALA A 152 -1.67 -17.61 12.51
C ALA A 152 -2.35 -16.31 12.02
N SER A 153 -3.58 -16.42 11.50
CA SER A 153 -4.36 -15.28 11.00
C SER A 153 -4.78 -14.34 12.14
N GLY A 154 -5.14 -14.89 13.31
CA GLY A 154 -5.45 -14.13 14.51
C GLY A 154 -4.25 -13.30 15.00
N LYS A 155 -3.06 -13.90 15.05
CA LYS A 155 -1.81 -13.17 15.39
C LYS A 155 -1.50 -12.05 14.39
N ALA A 156 -1.62 -12.32 13.09
CA ALA A 156 -1.39 -11.31 12.06
C ALA A 156 -2.40 -10.15 12.18
N THR A 157 -3.68 -10.47 12.36
CA THR A 157 -4.74 -9.46 12.51
C THR A 157 -4.53 -8.60 13.75
N GLY A 158 -4.22 -9.21 14.90
CA GLY A 158 -3.95 -8.49 16.14
C GLY A 158 -2.70 -7.62 16.05
N LYS A 159 -1.64 -8.11 15.37
CA LYS A 159 -0.43 -7.30 15.09
C LYS A 159 -0.78 -6.05 14.28
N ARG A 160 -1.61 -6.18 13.24
CA ARG A 160 -2.06 -5.04 12.42
C ARG A 160 -2.83 -4.02 13.24
N GLN A 161 -3.80 -4.46 14.05
CA GLN A 161 -4.60 -3.58 14.90
C GLN A 161 -3.73 -2.82 15.91
N ARG A 162 -2.80 -3.50 16.58
CA ARG A 162 -1.85 -2.85 17.49
C ARG A 162 -1.04 -1.75 16.79
N LEU A 163 -0.52 -2.04 15.58
CA LEU A 163 0.25 -1.06 14.81
C LEU A 163 -0.62 0.11 14.31
N GLU A 164 -1.88 -0.13 13.93
CA GLU A 164 -2.84 0.94 13.61
C GLU A 164 -3.08 1.87 14.81
N ASP A 165 -3.21 1.29 16.00
CA ASP A 165 -3.38 2.06 17.24
C ASP A 165 -2.11 2.86 17.59
N GLU A 166 -0.92 2.28 17.38
CA GLU A 166 0.36 2.98 17.55
C GLU A 166 0.53 4.14 16.58
N ILE A 167 0.12 3.98 15.31
CA ILE A 167 0.12 5.05 14.31
C ILE A 167 -0.87 6.14 14.71
N ARG A 168 -2.07 5.77 15.15
CA ARG A 168 -3.08 6.75 15.60
C ARG A 168 -2.56 7.57 16.78
N ALA A 169 -1.96 6.91 17.77
CA ALA A 169 -1.37 7.60 18.91
C ALA A 169 -0.22 8.53 18.49
N ALA A 170 0.71 8.05 17.67
CA ALA A 170 1.82 8.87 17.17
C ALA A 170 1.36 10.07 16.34
N PHE A 171 0.27 9.94 15.58
CA PHE A 171 -0.32 11.03 14.83
C PHE A 171 -0.94 12.10 15.75
N ILE A 172 -1.66 11.68 16.80
CA ILE A 172 -2.23 12.59 17.82
C ILE A 172 -1.12 13.33 18.57
N ASP A 173 -0.03 12.63 18.89
CA ASP A 173 1.12 13.18 19.59
C ASP A 173 2.06 14.01 18.67
N GLU A 174 1.73 14.13 17.37
CA GLU A 174 2.54 14.78 16.33
C GLU A 174 3.98 14.22 16.22
N ASP A 175 4.19 12.97 16.63
CA ASP A 175 5.49 12.29 16.64
C ASP A 175 5.82 11.70 15.26
N ARG A 176 6.40 12.54 14.40
CA ARG A 176 6.88 12.14 13.06
C ARG A 176 7.86 10.96 13.13
N GLY A 177 8.83 10.99 14.03
CA GLY A 177 9.88 9.97 14.11
C GLY A 177 9.30 8.59 14.42
N LYS A 178 8.28 8.54 15.27
CA LYS A 178 7.53 7.31 15.53
C LYS A 178 6.72 6.85 14.32
N LEU A 179 6.02 7.75 13.62
CA LEU A 179 5.29 7.40 12.38
C LEU A 179 6.22 6.85 11.29
N GLU A 180 7.43 7.39 11.17
CA GLU A 180 8.43 6.95 10.20
C GLU A 180 9.06 5.60 10.56
N SER A 181 9.19 5.29 11.86
CA SER A 181 9.78 4.03 12.33
C SER A 181 8.79 2.86 12.43
N ILE A 182 7.49 3.09 12.61
CA ILE A 182 6.48 2.02 12.69
C ILE A 182 6.48 1.20 11.39
N SER A 183 6.74 -0.09 11.49
CA SER A 183 6.74 -1.01 10.35
C SER A 183 6.09 -2.32 10.74
N TRP A 184 5.82 -3.18 9.75
CA TRP A 184 5.19 -4.48 9.96
C TRP A 184 6.03 -5.37 10.86
#